data_AF-A0A7X7D9W8-F1
#
_entry.id   AF-A0A7X7D9W8-F1
#
_cell.length_a   1.000
_cell.length_b   1.000
_cell.length_c   1.000
_cell.angle_alpha   90.00
_cell.angle_beta   90.00
_cell.angle_gamma   90.00
#
_symmetry.space_group_name_H-M   'P 1'
#
loop_
_entity.id
_entity.type
_entity.pdbx_description
1 polymer ?
#
loop_
_entity_poly.entity_id
_entity_poly.type
_entity_poly.pdbx_seq_one_letter_code
_entity_poly.pdbx_strand_id
1 'polypeptide(L)'
;LAAENYPGTPRRGDEITGAEQPGVLHAGTARDDEGTLVSAGGRVLSVVGTGADLSTARAEAYRILDGIELVGGHFRRDIGQAAEEGRISIPG
;
A
#
# COMPACT_ATOMS: atom_id res chain seq x y z
N LEU A 1 -1.46 0.45 -1.73
CA LEU A 1 -2.90 0.74 -1.58
C LEU A 1 -3.31 1.80 -2.59
N ALA A 2 -4.35 1.54 -3.36
CA ALA A 2 -4.95 2.47 -4.30
C ALA A 2 -6.39 2.80 -3.89
N ALA A 3 -6.85 4.00 -4.25
CA ALA A 3 -8.22 4.43 -4.01
C ALA A 3 -9.22 3.65 -4.85
N GLU A 4 -10.48 3.67 -4.42
CA GLU A 4 -11.60 3.14 -5.20
C GLU A 4 -11.59 3.74 -6.63
N ASN A 5 -11.95 2.93 -7.63
CA ASN A 5 -12.02 3.27 -9.06
C ASN A 5 -10.69 3.57 -9.77
N TYR A 6 -9.53 3.53 -9.10
CA TYR A 6 -8.24 3.50 -9.78
C TYR A 6 -8.11 2.22 -10.65
N PRO A 7 -7.57 2.27 -11.89
CA PRO A 7 -6.90 3.38 -12.56
C PRO A 7 -7.79 4.31 -13.39
N GLY A 8 -9.12 4.20 -13.29
CA GLY A 8 -10.09 5.12 -13.89
C GLY A 8 -10.13 6.48 -13.16
N THR A 9 -11.32 6.94 -12.78
CA THR A 9 -11.48 8.18 -11.99
C THR A 9 -11.44 7.84 -10.49
N PRO A 10 -10.33 8.08 -9.78
CA PRO A 10 -10.22 7.69 -8.39
C PRO A 10 -11.13 8.52 -7.49
N ARG A 11 -11.77 7.84 -6.54
CA ARG A 11 -12.46 8.50 -5.42
C ARG A 11 -11.43 9.15 -4.49
N ARG A 12 -11.73 10.35 -4.01
CA ARG A 12 -10.85 11.17 -3.16
C ARG A 12 -11.63 11.68 -1.95
N GLY A 13 -10.93 12.03 -0.88
CA GLY A 13 -11.49 12.57 0.35
C GLY A 13 -11.91 11.50 1.37
N ASP A 14 -11.62 10.22 1.10
CA ASP A 14 -11.95 9.15 2.05
C ASP A 14 -10.89 9.07 3.15
N GLU A 15 -11.34 8.92 4.39
CA GLU A 15 -10.49 8.75 5.56
C GLU A 15 -9.56 7.53 5.41
N ILE A 16 -8.34 7.71 5.89
CA ILE A 16 -7.29 6.68 5.96
C ILE A 16 -6.91 6.48 7.42
N THR A 17 -7.09 5.26 7.93
CA THR A 17 -6.70 4.90 9.30
C THR A 17 -5.49 3.95 9.29
N GLY A 18 -4.73 3.90 10.39
CA GLY A 18 -3.59 2.97 10.55
C GLY A 18 -2.36 3.27 9.67
N ALA A 19 -2.37 4.34 8.87
CA ALA A 19 -1.29 4.66 7.94
C ALA A 19 -0.11 5.44 8.55
N GLU A 20 -0.27 6.01 9.75
CA GLU A 20 0.77 6.80 10.42
C GLU A 20 1.75 5.92 11.21
N GLN A 21 2.49 5.06 10.51
CA GLN A 21 3.44 4.14 11.12
C GLN A 21 4.65 3.87 10.21
N PRO A 22 5.78 3.40 10.76
CA PRO A 22 6.95 3.03 9.97
C PRO A 22 6.63 2.04 8.85
N GLY A 23 7.33 2.16 7.73
CA GLY A 23 7.10 1.30 6.56
C GLY A 23 5.94 1.77 5.66
N VAL A 24 5.16 2.78 6.07
CA VAL A 24 4.11 3.36 5.22
C VAL A 24 4.62 4.64 4.57
N LEU A 25 4.61 4.66 3.24
CA LEU A 25 5.01 5.81 2.43
C LEU A 25 3.78 6.43 1.77
N HIS A 26 3.60 7.72 1.99
CA HIS A 26 2.48 8.48 1.46
C HIS A 26 2.73 8.86 -0.01
N ALA A 27 1.69 8.74 -0.83
CA ALA A 27 1.67 9.24 -2.21
C ALA A 27 0.48 10.19 -2.39
N GLY A 28 -0.67 9.69 -2.84
CA GLY A 28 -1.89 10.47 -2.98
C GLY A 28 -2.66 10.59 -1.66
N THR A 29 -2.11 11.29 -0.67
CA THR A 29 -2.78 11.60 0.60
C THR A 29 -2.78 13.10 0.88
N ALA A 30 -3.76 13.59 1.64
CA ALA A 30 -3.80 14.95 2.16
C ALA A 30 -4.33 14.96 3.60
N ARG A 31 -4.27 16.12 4.24
CA ARG A 31 -5.03 16.41 5.48
C ARG A 31 -6.20 17.31 5.09
N ASP A 32 -7.40 17.01 5.58
CA ASP A 32 -8.55 17.90 5.42
C ASP A 32 -8.54 19.05 6.43
N ASP A 33 -9.60 19.87 6.43
CA ASP A 33 -9.73 21.04 7.31
C ASP A 33 -9.79 20.68 8.80
N GLU A 34 -10.21 19.46 9.13
CA GLU A 34 -10.28 18.93 10.50
C GLU A 34 -8.95 18.24 10.92
N GLY A 35 -8.00 18.13 9.98
CA GLY A 35 -6.72 17.47 10.18
C GLY A 35 -6.79 15.95 10.00
N THR A 36 -7.88 15.41 9.47
CA THR A 36 -8.03 13.98 9.19
C THR A 36 -7.20 13.60 7.96
N LEU A 37 -6.51 12.46 8.03
CA LEU A 37 -5.75 11.94 6.89
C LEU A 37 -6.72 11.36 5.86
N VAL A 38 -6.68 11.86 4.63
CA VAL A 38 -7.61 11.47 3.55
C VAL A 38 -6.91 11.10 2.25
N SER A 39 -7.58 10.31 1.41
CA SER A 39 -7.13 9.99 0.06
C SER A 39 -7.18 11.21 -0.86
N ALA A 40 -6.14 11.44 -1.64
CA ALA A 40 -5.99 12.61 -2.52
C ALA A 40 -5.53 12.27 -3.94
N GLY A 41 -5.42 10.98 -4.29
CA GLY A 41 -4.98 10.53 -5.61
C GLY A 41 -5.31 9.05 -5.87
N GLY A 42 -4.90 8.56 -7.04
CA GLY A 42 -5.16 7.17 -7.45
C GLY A 42 -4.37 6.14 -6.65
N ARG A 43 -3.04 6.25 -6.64
CA ARG A 43 -2.17 5.49 -5.72
C ARG A 43 -2.04 6.29 -4.44
N VAL A 44 -2.37 5.68 -3.30
CA VAL A 44 -2.55 6.40 -2.04
C VAL A 44 -1.37 6.13 -1.11
N LEU A 45 -1.04 4.86 -0.86
CA LEU A 45 0.09 4.46 -0.01
C LEU A 45 0.95 3.39 -0.70
N SER A 46 2.24 3.42 -0.41
CA SER A 46 3.16 2.29 -0.64
C SER A 46 3.59 1.75 0.72
N VAL A 47 3.43 0.44 0.94
CA VAL A 47 3.82 -0.22 2.19
C VAL A 47 5.07 -1.04 1.95
N VAL A 48 6.05 -0.90 2.83
CA VAL A 48 7.37 -1.52 2.77
C VAL A 48 7.56 -2.35 4.03
N GLY A 49 7.78 -3.65 3.84
CA GLY A 49 8.22 -4.56 4.88
C GLY A 49 9.70 -4.89 4.73
N THR A 50 10.37 -5.16 5.84
CA THR A 50 11.77 -5.61 5.88
C THR A 50 11.86 -6.94 6.60
N GLY A 51 12.84 -7.76 6.22
CA GLY A 51 13.02 -9.10 6.74
C GLY A 51 14.40 -9.65 6.40
N ALA A 52 14.76 -10.79 6.99
CA ALA A 52 16.04 -11.45 6.74
C ALA A 52 16.15 -12.02 5.31
N ASP A 53 15.00 -12.25 4.69
CA ASP A 53 14.87 -12.73 3.32
C ASP A 53 13.62 -12.12 2.64
N LEU A 54 13.40 -12.46 1.38
CA LEU A 54 12.28 -11.95 0.61
C LEU A 54 10.91 -12.38 1.18
N SER A 55 10.80 -13.60 1.69
CA SER A 55 9.55 -14.15 2.21
C SER A 55 9.09 -13.37 3.45
N THR A 56 10.01 -13.19 4.39
CA THR A 56 9.78 -12.42 5.63
C THR A 56 9.52 -10.94 5.34
N ALA A 57 10.25 -10.32 4.39
CA ALA A 57 9.99 -8.94 3.99
C ALA A 57 8.61 -8.76 3.34
N ARG A 58 8.19 -9.69 2.48
CA ARG A 58 6.86 -9.67 1.85
C ARG A 58 5.75 -9.87 2.88
N ALA A 59 5.90 -10.83 3.78
CA ALA A 59 4.94 -11.08 4.86
C ALA A 59 4.76 -9.85 5.75
N GLU A 60 5.86 -9.18 6.11
CA GLU A 60 5.83 -7.96 6.92
C GLU A 60 5.10 -6.81 6.21
N ALA A 61 5.33 -6.63 4.90
CA ALA A 61 4.66 -5.60 4.11
C ALA A 61 3.13 -5.79 4.13
N TYR A 62 2.65 -7.04 3.98
CA TYR A 62 1.23 -7.34 4.03
C TYR A 62 0.66 -7.24 5.46
N ARG A 63 1.42 -7.63 6.49
CA ARG A 63 1.00 -7.45 7.89
C ARG A 63 0.77 -5.98 8.24
N ILE A 64 1.66 -5.08 7.80
CA ILE A 64 1.49 -3.63 7.97
C ILE A 64 0.26 -3.15 7.18
N LEU A 65 0.12 -3.60 5.93
CA LEU A 65 -0.99 -3.21 5.06
C LEU A 65 -2.36 -3.65 5.60
N ASP A 66 -2.46 -4.83 6.22
CA ASP A 66 -3.69 -5.36 6.81
C ASP A 66 -4.20 -4.52 8.00
N GLY A 67 -3.34 -3.68 8.58
CA GLY A 67 -3.71 -2.72 9.63
C GLY A 67 -4.16 -1.36 9.11
N ILE A 68 -4.26 -1.16 7.79
CA ILE A 68 -4.62 0.12 7.16
C ILE A 68 -6.00 0.01 6.52
N GLU A 69 -6.88 0.97 6.80
CA GLU A 69 -8.19 1.05 6.17
C GLU A 69 -8.30 2.25 5.21
N LEU A 70 -8.93 2.00 4.08
CA LEU A 70 -9.38 2.99 3.10
C LEU A 70 -10.62 2.42 2.42
N VAL A 71 -11.76 3.10 2.54
CA VAL A 71 -13.02 2.64 1.98
C VAL A 71 -12.90 2.45 0.45
N GLY A 72 -13.30 1.27 -0.03
CA GLY A 72 -13.21 0.91 -1.45
C GLY A 72 -11.77 0.78 -1.99
N GLY A 73 -10.76 0.91 -1.12
CA GLY A 73 -9.37 0.79 -1.47
C GLY A 73 -9.01 -0.64 -1.90
N HIS A 74 -8.02 -0.76 -2.78
CA HIS A 74 -7.58 -2.05 -3.29
C HIS A 74 -6.07 -2.14 -3.47
N PHE A 75 -5.57 -3.37 -3.52
CA PHE A 75 -4.17 -3.69 -3.72
C PHE A 75 -4.01 -5.11 -4.27
N ARG A 76 -2.83 -5.38 -4.84
CA ARG A 76 -2.43 -6.72 -5.29
C ARG A 76 -1.83 -7.52 -4.15
N ARG A 77 -2.12 -8.83 -4.09
CA ARG A 77 -1.58 -9.78 -3.09
C ARG A 77 -0.38 -10.59 -3.57
N ASP A 78 -0.02 -10.45 -4.83
CA ASP A 78 1.02 -11.23 -5.52
C ASP A 78 2.31 -10.42 -5.77
N ILE A 79 2.47 -9.26 -5.13
CA ILE A 79 3.72 -8.48 -5.22
C ILE A 79 4.85 -9.29 -4.58
N GLY A 80 5.95 -9.45 -5.32
CA GLY A 80 7.12 -10.24 -4.89
C GLY A 80 6.92 -11.75 -4.97
N GLN A 81 5.71 -12.27 -5.18
CA GLN A 81 5.41 -13.70 -5.14
C GLN A 81 6.22 -14.51 -6.17
N ALA A 82 6.35 -14.02 -7.40
CA ALA A 82 7.12 -14.72 -8.42
C ALA A 82 8.62 -14.81 -8.08
N ALA A 83 9.19 -13.78 -7.45
CA ALA A 83 10.59 -13.81 -7.01
C ALA A 83 10.76 -14.77 -5.82
N GLU A 84 9.83 -14.76 -4.88
CA GLU A 84 9.81 -15.68 -3.74
C GLU A 84 9.70 -17.15 -4.18
N GLU A 85 8.90 -17.43 -5.21
CA GLU A 85 8.75 -18.76 -5.82
C GLU A 85 9.91 -19.13 -6.77
N GLY A 86 10.95 -18.30 -6.88
CA GLY A 86 12.10 -18.57 -7.75
C GLY A 86 11.78 -18.52 -9.25
N ARG A 87 10.65 -17.91 -9.64
CA ARG A 87 10.21 -17.79 -11.04
C ARG A 87 10.79 -16.56 -11.76
N ILE A 88 11.61 -15.76 -11.09
CA ILE A 88 12.33 -14.63 -11.69
C ILE A 88 13.81 -14.99 -11.82
N SER A 89 14.31 -14.94 -13.05
CA SER A 89 15.73 -14.99 -13.36
C SER A 89 16.22 -13.58 -13.69
N ILE A 90 17.31 -13.13 -13.08
CA ILE A 90 17.97 -11.89 -13.48
C ILE A 90 18.95 -12.26 -14.62
N PRO A 91 18.83 -11.67 -15.81
CA PRO A 91 19.86 -11.83 -16.84
C PRO A 91 21.20 -11.33 -16.28
N GLY A 92 22.21 -12.19 -16.32
CA GLY A 92 23.59 -11.85 -15.98
C GLY A 92 24.24 -10.99 -17.06
#